data_AF-A0A1G4X9T3-F1
#
_entry.id   AF-A0A1G4X9T3-F1
#
_cell.length_a   1.000
_cell.length_b   1.000
_cell.length_c   1.000
_cell.angle_alpha   90.00
_cell.angle_beta   90.00
_cell.angle_gamma   90.00
#
_symmetry.space_group_name_H-M   'P 1'
#
loop_
_entity.id
_entity.type
_entity.pdbx_description
1 polymer ?
#
loop_
_entity_poly.entity_id
_entity_poly.type
_entity_poly.pdbx_seq_one_letter_code
_entity_poly.pdbx_strand_id
1 'polypeptide(L)' 'MSDQMALFGRDPSPVLIEVGRRTAWLRGKGLLRALDDAGIPRMRCPIRKQWCCPTNRVDDLLAILEHRNRRLVEVVAVDR' A
#
# COMPACT_ATOMS: atom_id res chain seq x y z
N MET A 1 26.98 0.29 -18.56
CA MET A 1 26.36 0.32 -17.23
C MET A 1 24.87 0.42 -17.43
N SER A 2 24.17 -0.65 -17.08
CA SER A 2 22.90 -1.05 -17.67
C SER A 2 21.71 -0.22 -17.22
N ASP A 3 20.86 0.08 -18.19
CA ASP A 3 19.55 0.72 -18.17
C ASP A 3 18.48 -0.18 -17.50
N GLN A 4 18.78 -0.71 -16.31
CA GLN A 4 17.90 -1.58 -15.53
C GLN A 4 17.22 -0.85 -14.36
N MET A 5 17.45 0.45 -14.14
CA MET A 5 16.76 1.21 -13.08
C MET A 5 15.43 1.84 -13.54
N ALA A 6 15.13 1.87 -14.84
CA ALA A 6 13.94 2.54 -15.38
C ALA A 6 12.66 1.70 -15.36
N LEU A 7 12.75 0.38 -15.16
CA LEU A 7 11.58 -0.52 -15.17
C LEU A 7 11.02 -0.86 -13.77
N PHE A 8 11.66 -0.42 -12.68
CA PHE A 8 11.40 -0.95 -11.32
C PHE A 8 10.90 0.07 -10.29
N GLY A 9 10.57 1.31 -10.68
CA GLY A 9 10.43 2.41 -9.70
C GLY A 9 9.08 3.10 -9.58
N ARG A 10 8.28 3.17 -10.66
CA ARG A 10 7.03 3.96 -10.69
C ARG A 10 5.95 3.18 -11.38
N ASP A 11 5.08 2.56 -10.60
CA ASP A 11 3.78 2.14 -11.11
C ASP A 11 2.78 3.28 -10.82
N PRO A 12 2.35 4.07 -11.81
CA PRO A 12 1.42 5.16 -11.59
C PRO A 12 0.00 4.67 -11.28
N SER A 13 -0.27 3.36 -11.39
CA SER A 13 -1.57 2.79 -11.08
C SER A 13 -1.98 3.18 -9.66
N PRO A 14 -3.24 3.58 -9.44
CA PRO A 14 -3.69 3.99 -8.12
C PRO A 14 -3.61 2.83 -7.11
N VAL A 15 -3.40 3.19 -5.84
CA VAL A 15 -3.59 2.29 -4.70
C VAL A 15 -4.85 2.71 -3.98
N LEU A 16 -5.72 1.74 -3.74
CA LEU A 16 -6.91 1.92 -2.91
C LEU A 16 -6.61 1.40 -1.50
N ILE A 17 -6.86 2.26 -0.51
CA ILE A 17 -6.77 1.91 0.91
C ILE A 17 -8.15 2.09 1.53
N GLU A 18 -8.74 0.98 1.95
CA GLU A 18 -10.01 0.96 2.68
C GLU A 18 -9.71 0.86 4.18
N VAL A 19 -10.01 1.93 4.93
CA VAL A 19 -9.69 1.99 6.37
C VAL A 19 -10.89 1.56 7.20
N GLY A 20 -10.77 0.42 7.88
CA GLY A 20 -11.71 -0.03 8.91
C GLY A 20 -11.22 0.26 10.33
N ARG A 21 -12.00 -0.19 11.33
CA ARG A 21 -11.77 0.13 12.76
C ARG A 21 -10.39 -0.26 13.32
N ARG A 22 -9.84 -1.40 12.89
CA ARG A 22 -8.52 -1.91 13.35
C ARG A 22 -7.63 -2.40 12.22
N THR A 23 -8.18 -2.49 11.02
CA THR A 23 -7.50 -3.06 9.86
C THR A 23 -7.81 -2.19 8.66
N ALA A 24 -6.80 -1.91 7.85
CA ALA A 24 -6.95 -1.33 6.54
C ALA A 24 -6.72 -2.40 5.48
N TRP A 25 -7.57 -2.42 4.45
CA TRP A 25 -7.47 -3.33 3.31
C TRP A 25 -6.92 -2.61 2.10
N LEU A 26 -6.03 -3.28 1.39
CA LEU A 26 -5.18 -2.68 0.37
C LEU A 26 -5.46 -3.34 -0.98
N ARG A 27 -5.66 -2.53 -2.02
CA ARG A 27 -5.77 -2.99 -3.41
C ARG A 27 -4.87 -2.17 -4.32
N GLY A 28 -4.22 -2.84 -5.26
CA GLY A 28 -3.29 -2.21 -6.19
C GLY A 28 -2.02 -3.03 -6.38
N LYS A 29 -1.28 -2.73 -7.44
CA LYS A 29 0.01 -3.36 -7.74
C LYS A 29 1.10 -2.86 -6.78
N GLY A 30 2.15 -3.64 -6.56
CA GLY A 30 3.33 -3.23 -5.80
C GLY A 30 3.15 -3.09 -4.28
N LEU A 31 1.99 -3.47 -3.73
CA LEU A 31 1.68 -3.32 -2.30
C LEU A 31 2.65 -4.07 -1.38
N LEU A 32 3.04 -5.29 -1.75
CA LEU A 32 3.94 -6.10 -0.92
C LEU A 32 5.27 -5.41 -0.67
N ARG A 33 5.85 -4.82 -1.72
CA ARG A 33 7.09 -4.06 -1.61
C ARG A 33 6.91 -2.80 -0.78
N ALA A 34 5.80 -2.08 -0.95
CA ALA A 34 5.51 -0.90 -0.13
C ALA A 34 5.36 -1.25 1.35
N LEU A 35 4.78 -2.41 1.67
CA LEU A 35 4.70 -2.93 3.05
C LEU A 35 6.09 -3.27 3.60
N ASP A 36 6.95 -3.91 2.79
CA ASP A 36 8.32 -4.21 3.19
C ASP A 36 9.14 -2.94 3.47
N ASP A 37 9.06 -1.97 2.55
CA ASP A 37 9.77 -0.69 2.66
C ASP A 37 9.30 0.13 3.87
N ALA A 38 8.04 -0.01 4.26
CA ALA A 38 7.46 0.61 5.45
C ALA A 38 7.72 -0.18 6.75
N GLY A 39 8.34 -1.36 6.69
CA GLY A 39 8.49 -2.25 7.85
C GLY A 39 7.15 -2.69 8.44
N ILE A 40 6.14 -2.90 7.58
CA ILE A 40 4.80 -3.36 7.95
C ILE A 40 4.70 -4.85 7.61
N PRO A 41 4.31 -5.72 8.56
CA PRO A 41 4.09 -7.14 8.26
C PRO A 41 3.09 -7.36 7.13
N ARG A 42 3.41 -8.26 6.19
CA ARG A 42 2.52 -8.66 5.11
C ARG A 42 1.37 -9.50 5.65
N MET A 43 0.22 -8.89 5.90
CA MET A 43 -0.97 -9.60 6.37
C MET A 43 -1.98 -9.78 5.24
N ARG A 44 -2.64 -10.94 5.20
CA ARG A 44 -3.72 -11.22 4.25
C ARG A 44 -5.01 -11.50 5.01
N CYS A 45 -6.07 -10.75 4.69
CA CYS A 45 -7.39 -11.00 5.25
C CYS A 45 -7.98 -12.28 4.61
N PRO A 46 -8.29 -13.33 5.38
CA PRO A 46 -8.81 -14.59 4.81
C PRO A 46 -10.21 -14.42 4.21
N ILE A 47 -11.03 -13.53 4.78
CA ILE A 47 -12.42 -13.29 4.35
C ILE A 47 -12.43 -12.50 3.04
N ARG A 48 -11.75 -11.34 3.00
CA ARG A 48 -11.74 -10.46 1.83
C ARG A 48 -10.72 -10.85 0.77
N LYS A 49 -9.86 -11.84 1.05
CA LYS A 49 -8.76 -12.33 0.19
C LYS A 49 -7.77 -11.25 -0.26
N GLN A 50 -7.69 -10.13 0.48
CA GLN A 50 -6.89 -8.93 0.17
C GLN A 50 -5.71 -8.78 1.14
N TRP A 51 -4.67 -8.06 0.70
CA TRP A 51 -3.62 -7.60 1.59
C TRP A 51 -4.18 -6.57 2.57
N CYS A 52 -3.68 -6.57 3.80
CA CYS A 52 -4.10 -5.65 4.83
C CYS A 52 -2.94 -5.25 5.74
N CYS A 53 -3.13 -4.16 6.47
CA CYS A 53 -2.25 -3.73 7.54
C CYS A 53 -3.06 -3.22 8.74
N PRO A 54 -2.45 -3.12 9.94
CA PRO A 54 -3.04 -2.42 11.07
C PRO A 54 -3.33 -0.94 10.73
N THR A 55 -4.48 -0.42 11.15
CA THR A 55 -4.89 0.96 10.82
C THR A 55 -3.88 2.01 11.29
N ASN A 56 -3.20 1.79 12.41
CA ASN A 56 -2.16 2.69 12.94
C ASN A 56 -0.85 2.69 12.11
N ARG A 57 -0.75 1.89 11.05
CA ARG A 57 0.40 1.87 10.12
C ARG A 57 0.03 2.40 8.73
N VAL A 58 -1.21 2.87 8.54
CA VAL A 58 -1.66 3.42 7.25
C VAL A 58 -0.86 4.67 6.89
N ASP A 59 -0.55 5.53 7.86
CA ASP A 59 0.21 6.76 7.62
C ASP A 59 1.64 6.48 7.11
N ASP A 60 2.31 5.48 7.67
CA ASP A 60 3.63 5.03 7.19
C ASP A 60 3.55 4.51 5.75
N LEU A 61 2.50 3.74 5.44
CA LEU A 61 2.28 3.21 4.10
C LEU A 61 1.99 4.33 3.09
N LEU A 62 1.18 5.32 3.47
CA LEU A 62 0.91 6.52 2.67
C LEU A 62 2.20 7.28 2.38
N ALA A 63 3.03 7.51 3.41
CA ALA A 63 4.31 8.20 3.26
C ALA A 63 5.22 7.48 2.23
N ILE A 64 5.32 6.15 2.27
CA ILE A 64 6.09 5.39 1.27
C ILE A 64 5.46 5.49 -0.13
N LEU A 65 4.14 5.34 -0.25
CA LEU A 65 3.46 5.36 -1.54
C LEU A 65 3.52 6.73 -2.23
N GLU A 66 3.35 7.81 -1.48
CA GLU A 66 3.36 9.17 -2.00
C GLU A 66 4.78 9.69 -2.19
N HIS A 67 5.64 9.58 -1.17
CA HIS A 67 6.95 10.22 -1.19
C HIS A 67 7.94 9.44 -2.05
N ARG A 68 8.00 8.12 -1.89
CA ARG A 68 8.99 7.28 -2.58
C ARG A 68 8.51 6.83 -3.94
N ASN A 69 7.26 6.37 -4.03
CA ASN A 69 6.72 5.79 -5.26
C ASN A 69 5.99 6.81 -6.13
N ARG A 70 5.74 8.04 -5.63
CA ARG A 70 5.09 9.15 -6.35
C ARG A 70 3.75 8.71 -6.96
N ARG A 71 2.99 7.91 -6.20
CA ARG A 71 1.72 7.32 -6.64
C ARG A 71 0.54 8.16 -6.18
N LEU A 72 -0.53 8.12 -6.97
CA LEU A 72 -1.84 8.62 -6.55
C LEU A 72 -2.45 7.59 -5.60
N VAL A 73 -2.72 8.01 -4.36
CA VAL A 73 -3.34 7.16 -3.34
C VAL A 73 -4.75 7.68 -3.08
N GLU A 74 -5.72 6.77 -3.13
CA GLU A 74 -7.10 7.05 -2.78
C GLU A 74 -7.44 6.32 -1.48
N VAL A 75 -7.71 7.10 -0.43
CA VAL A 75 -8.15 6.57 0.86
C VAL A 75 -9.67 6.65 0.89
N VAL A 76 -10.33 5.50 0.80
CA VAL A 76 -11.79 5.39 0.87
C VAL A 76 -12.14 4.84 2.25
N ALA A 77 -12.56 5.72 3.16
CA ALA A 77 -12.99 5.32 4.48
C ALA A 77 -14.44 4.82 4.44
N VAL A 78 -14.68 3.58 4.87
CA VAL A 78 -16.03 3.11 5.26
C VAL A 78 -15.90 2.09 6.39
N ASP A 79 -15.89 2.57 7.62
CA ASP A 79 -16.63 1.95 8.73
C ASP A 79 -16.70 2.94 9.89
N ARG A 80 -17.92 3.36 10.27
CA ARG A 80 -18.21 4.11 11.51
C ARG A 80 -18.69 3.14 12.57
#